data_AF-A0A8C0BIZ1-F1
#
_entry.id   AF-A0A8C0BIZ1-F1
#
_cell.length_a   1.000
_cell.length_b   1.000
_cell.length_c   1.000
_cell.angle_alpha   90.00
_cell.angle_beta   90.00
_cell.angle_gamma   90.00
#
_symmetry.space_group_name_H-M   'P 1'
#
loop_
_entity.id
_entity.type
_entity.pdbx_description
1 polymer ?
#
loop_
_entity_poly.entity_id
_entity_poly.type
_entity_poly.pdbx_seq_one_letter_code
_entity_poly.pdbx_strand_id
1 'polypeptide(L)'
;RNEEIEPIAWGTEREKAFRTFKAALLSTPALGLPDYSKPFKLYCDEAKEVAKGVLVQTLGPHERPVAYFSSTLDPVTKGTPFCIRAIAAAAEMVEKTRTIVLGHPLTVCLLNMQLE
;
A
#
# COMPACT_ATOMS: atom_id res chain seq x y z
N ARG A 1 6.34 9.35 32.03
CA ARG A 1 4.90 9.13 31.79
C ARG A 1 4.77 7.67 31.38
N ASN A 2 4.32 6.81 32.29
CA ASN A 2 4.12 5.40 32.00
C ASN A 2 2.86 5.31 31.14
N GLU A 3 3.00 4.99 29.86
CA GLU A 3 1.84 4.61 29.03
C GLU A 3 1.45 3.20 29.46
N GLU A 4 0.33 3.08 30.18
CA GLU A 4 -0.29 1.78 30.45
C GLU A 4 -0.68 1.16 29.10
N ILE A 5 0.00 0.08 28.73
CA ILE A 5 -0.32 -0.67 27.52
C ILE A 5 -1.62 -1.41 27.80
N GLU A 6 -2.74 -0.87 27.33
CA GLU A 6 -4.01 -1.59 27.41
C GLU A 6 -3.90 -2.94 26.68
N PRO A 7 -4.33 -4.06 27.30
CA PRO A 7 -4.23 -5.37 26.68
C PRO A 7 -5.09 -5.43 25.41
N ILE A 8 -4.48 -5.83 24.29
CA ILE A 8 -5.21 -6.04 23.04
C ILE A 8 -6.16 -7.23 23.24
N ALA A 9 -7.47 -6.96 23.25
CA ALA A 9 -8.50 -7.98 23.37
C ALA A 9 -8.47 -8.92 22.14
N TRP A 10 -7.81 -10.08 22.26
CA TRP A 10 -7.68 -11.05 21.17
C TRP A 10 -8.98 -11.86 21.00
N GLY A 11 -9.86 -11.39 20.11
CA GLY A 11 -11.14 -12.02 19.79
C GLY A 11 -11.09 -12.86 18.51
N THR A 12 -12.20 -13.54 18.23
CA THR A 12 -12.38 -14.39 17.03
C THR A 12 -12.21 -13.63 15.71
N GLU A 13 -12.67 -12.38 15.64
CA GLU A 13 -12.53 -11.52 14.47
C GLU A 13 -11.06 -11.21 14.17
N ARG A 14 -10.29 -10.83 15.21
CA ARG A 14 -8.86 -10.51 15.09
C ARG A 14 -8.03 -11.74 14.72
N GLU A 15 -8.34 -12.90 15.31
CA GLU A 15 -7.72 -14.18 14.93
C GLU A 15 -7.99 -14.51 13.46
N LYS A 16 -9.23 -14.32 12.99
CA LYS A 16 -9.59 -14.56 11.59
C LYS A 16 -8.84 -13.61 10.65
N ALA A 17 -8.77 -12.33 10.98
CA ALA A 17 -8.02 -11.34 10.20
C ALA A 17 -6.52 -11.69 10.13
N PHE A 18 -5.92 -12.04 11.27
CA PHE A 18 -4.51 -12.43 11.36
C PHE A 18 -4.21 -13.68 10.52
N ARG A 19 -5.06 -14.71 10.60
CA ARG A 19 -4.90 -15.93 9.77
C ARG A 19 -5.04 -15.64 8.29
N THR A 20 -6.01 -14.81 7.91
CA THR A 20 -6.21 -14.40 6.51
C THR A 20 -4.98 -13.69 5.98
N PHE A 21 -4.43 -12.76 6.75
CA PHE A 21 -3.20 -12.04 6.41
C PHE A 21 -2.00 -12.99 6.29
N LYS A 22 -1.82 -13.92 7.24
CA LYS A 22 -0.76 -14.92 7.19
C LYS A 22 -0.87 -15.80 5.94
N ALA A 23 -2.07 -16.25 5.60
CA ALA A 23 -2.31 -17.04 4.39
C ALA A 23 -1.97 -16.25 3.13
N ALA A 24 -2.36 -14.97 3.05
CA ALA A 24 -2.00 -14.10 1.94
C ALA A 24 -0.47 -13.94 1.81
N LEU A 25 0.26 -13.72 2.91
CA LEU A 25 1.72 -13.62 2.87
C LEU A 25 2.38 -14.91 2.37
N LEU A 26 1.85 -16.08 2.75
CA LEU A 26 2.37 -17.38 2.32
C LEU A 26 2.13 -17.65 0.83
N SER A 27 1.08 -17.07 0.24
CA SER A 27 0.75 -17.23 -1.18
C SER A 27 1.29 -16.10 -2.07
N THR A 28 1.88 -15.05 -1.49
CA THR A 28 2.32 -13.87 -2.23
C THR A 28 3.52 -14.21 -3.13
N PRO A 29 3.56 -13.74 -4.39
CA PRO A 29 4.72 -13.92 -5.26
C PRO A 29 5.99 -13.33 -4.63
N ALA A 30 7.13 -14.00 -4.85
CA ALA A 30 8.41 -13.61 -4.29
C ALA A 30 8.77 -12.16 -4.67
N LEU A 31 8.95 -11.32 -3.64
CA LEU A 31 9.38 -9.93 -3.81
C LEU A 31 10.72 -9.88 -4.56
N GLY A 32 10.82 -8.92 -5.49
CA GLY A 32 12.06 -8.59 -6.18
C GLY A 32 12.89 -7.62 -5.36
N LEU A 33 14.22 -7.78 -5.42
CA LEU A 33 15.11 -6.72 -5.00
C LEU A 33 14.99 -5.54 -5.97
N PRO A 34 15.03 -4.28 -5.49
CA PRO A 34 14.98 -3.12 -6.35
C PRO A 34 16.20 -3.07 -7.27
N ASP A 35 15.92 -2.92 -8.57
CA ASP A 35 16.92 -2.71 -9.61
C ASP A 35 16.88 -1.25 -10.07
N TYR A 36 17.78 -0.44 -9.56
CA TYR A 36 17.81 1.01 -9.82
C TYR A 36 18.14 1.38 -11.28
N SER A 37 18.55 0.41 -12.11
CA SER A 37 18.70 0.63 -13.56
C SER A 37 17.37 0.69 -14.31
N LYS A 38 16.27 0.29 -13.65
CA LYS A 38 14.92 0.20 -14.24
C LYS A 38 13.95 1.19 -13.59
N PRO A 39 12.98 1.71 -14.36
CA PRO A 39 11.94 2.56 -13.81
C PRO A 39 11.06 1.76 -12.85
N PHE A 40 10.53 2.46 -11.85
CA PHE A 40 9.53 1.93 -10.93
C PHE A 40 8.12 2.28 -11.43
N LYS A 41 7.17 1.39 -11.16
CA LYS A 41 5.74 1.71 -11.24
C LYS A 41 5.08 1.46 -9.89
N LEU A 42 4.24 2.40 -9.47
CA LEU A 42 3.47 2.31 -8.25
C LEU A 42 1.99 2.28 -8.61
N TYR A 43 1.34 1.16 -8.32
CA TYR A 43 -0.11 1.05 -8.39
C TYR A 43 -0.71 1.43 -7.05
N CYS A 44 -1.61 2.41 -7.07
CA CYS A 44 -2.30 2.92 -5.89
C CYS A 44 -3.81 2.67 -6.00
N ASP A 45 -4.41 2.33 -4.87
CA ASP A 45 -5.85 2.22 -4.72
C ASP A 45 -6.28 2.77 -3.36
N GLU A 46 -7.51 3.27 -3.28
CA GLU A 46 -8.15 3.68 -2.04
C GLU A 46 -9.46 2.92 -1.91
N ALA A 47 -9.59 2.16 -0.83
CA ALA A 47 -10.85 1.49 -0.53
C ALA A 47 -11.10 1.47 0.96
N LYS A 48 -12.32 1.84 1.36
CA LYS A 48 -12.76 1.86 2.75
C LYS A 48 -11.79 2.64 3.65
N GLU A 49 -11.36 3.81 3.19
CA GLU A 49 -10.48 4.74 3.93
C GLU A 49 -9.06 4.22 4.14
N VAL A 50 -8.67 3.18 3.40
CA VAL A 50 -7.34 2.60 3.44
C VAL A 50 -6.69 2.75 2.08
N ALA A 51 -5.59 3.49 2.05
CA ALA A 51 -4.68 3.58 0.92
C ALA A 51 -3.87 2.28 0.80
N LYS A 52 -3.72 1.79 -0.43
CA LYS A 52 -2.97 0.59 -0.76
C LYS A 52 -2.03 0.90 -1.92
N GLY A 53 -0.85 0.33 -1.88
CA GLY A 53 0.19 0.55 -2.86
C GLY A 53 0.92 -0.74 -3.22
N VAL A 54 1.21 -0.95 -4.49
CA VAL A 54 2.13 -1.99 -4.96
C VAL A 54 3.20 -1.35 -5.83
N LEU A 55 4.44 -1.40 -5.35
CA LEU A 55 5.61 -0.98 -6.10
C LEU A 55 6.11 -2.16 -6.91
N VAL A 56 6.22 -2.01 -8.22
CA VAL A 56 6.66 -3.05 -9.15
C VAL A 56 7.79 -2.56 -10.05
N GLN A 57 8.54 -3.52 -10.58
CA GLN A 57 9.48 -3.31 -11.67
C GLN A 57 9.34 -4.41 -12.71
N THR A 58 9.66 -4.08 -13.96
CA THR A 58 9.59 -5.04 -15.06
C THR A 58 10.75 -6.04 -14.98
N LEU A 59 10.42 -7.33 -15.03
CA LEU A 59 11.35 -8.45 -15.12
C LEU A 59 10.99 -9.28 -16.36
N GLY A 60 11.71 -9.04 -17.46
CA GLY A 60 11.36 -9.63 -18.75
C GLY A 60 9.97 -9.15 -19.22
N PRO A 61 9.04 -10.05 -19.59
CA PRO A 61 7.70 -9.67 -20.02
C PRO A 61 6.72 -9.43 -18.85
N HIS A 62 7.13 -9.67 -17.59
CA HIS A 62 6.24 -9.61 -16.43
C HIS A 62 6.59 -8.45 -15.50
N GLU A 63 5.60 -7.98 -14.74
CA GLU A 63 5.82 -7.06 -13.62
C GLU A 63 6.05 -7.87 -12.35
N ARG A 64 7.16 -7.58 -11.66
CA ARG A 64 7.52 -8.21 -10.38
C ARG A 64 7.33 -7.20 -9.25
N PRO A 65 6.58 -7.54 -8.20
CA PRO A 65 6.43 -6.67 -7.03
C PRO A 65 7.75 -6.57 -6.26
N VAL A 66 8.12 -5.34 -5.90
CA VAL A 66 9.26 -4.99 -5.06
C VAL A 66 8.79 -4.76 -3.62
N ALA A 67 7.65 -4.10 -3.44
CA ALA A 67 7.08 -3.84 -2.12
C ALA A 67 5.56 -3.65 -2.16
N TYR A 68 4.90 -3.96 -1.05
CA TYR A 68 3.48 -3.70 -0.80
C TYR A 68 3.35 -2.69 0.34
N PHE A 69 2.39 -1.78 0.21
CA PHE A 69 2.13 -0.72 1.16
C PHE A 69 0.63 -0.68 1.48
N SER A 70 0.33 -0.35 2.73
CA SER A 70 -1.02 0.02 3.16
C SER A 70 -0.95 1.11 4.22
N SER A 71 -1.94 1.99 4.24
CA SER A 71 -2.11 2.98 5.30
C SER A 71 -3.57 3.35 5.47
N THR A 72 -3.96 3.61 6.72
CA THR A 72 -5.25 4.23 6.98
C THR A 72 -5.11 5.73 6.77
N LEU A 73 -6.02 6.32 5.98
CA LEU A 73 -6.04 7.76 5.75
C LEU A 73 -6.32 8.53 7.04
N ASP A 74 -5.83 9.75 7.14
CA ASP A 74 -6.08 10.61 8.29
C ASP A 74 -7.58 11.02 8.36
N PRO A 75 -8.09 11.38 9.55
CA PRO A 75 -9.50 11.71 9.74
C PRO A 75 -10.03 12.83 8.85
N VAL A 76 -9.19 13.79 8.47
CA VAL A 76 -9.59 14.91 7.60
C VAL A 76 -9.79 14.38 6.18
N THR A 77 -8.82 13.63 5.67
CA THR A 77 -8.91 13.03 4.34
C THR A 77 -10.11 12.09 4.22
N LYS A 78 -10.44 11.32 5.28
CA LYS A 78 -11.62 10.44 5.30
C LYS A 78 -12.93 11.16 5.03
N GLY A 79 -13.06 12.42 5.46
CA GLY A 79 -14.26 13.23 5.24
C GLY A 79 -14.38 13.81 3.82
N THR A 80 -13.40 13.60 2.94
CA THR A 80 -13.37 14.20 1.60
C THR A 80 -14.02 13.30 0.53
N PRO A 81 -14.45 13.87 -0.61
CA PRO A 81 -14.93 13.11 -1.75
C PRO A 81 -13.90 12.08 -2.24
N PHE A 82 -14.39 11.00 -2.85
CA PHE A 82 -13.57 9.88 -3.29
C PHE A 82 -12.37 10.31 -4.17
N CYS A 83 -12.57 11.21 -5.13
CA CYS A 83 -11.48 11.67 -6.00
C CYS A 83 -10.34 12.34 -5.22
N ILE A 84 -10.66 13.09 -4.16
CA ILE A 84 -9.66 13.72 -3.29
C ILE A 84 -8.97 12.65 -2.44
N ARG A 85 -9.72 11.69 -1.90
CA ARG A 85 -9.16 10.55 -1.14
C ARG A 85 -8.21 9.71 -1.98
N ALA A 86 -8.55 9.45 -3.24
CA ALA A 86 -7.70 8.71 -4.17
C ALA A 86 -6.37 9.42 -4.43
N ILE A 87 -6.39 10.74 -4.61
CA ILE A 87 -5.16 11.54 -4.78
C ILE A 87 -4.34 11.58 -3.48
N ALA A 88 -4.98 11.79 -2.34
CA ALA A 88 -4.31 11.78 -1.03
C ALA A 88 -3.67 10.42 -0.73
N ALA A 89 -4.38 9.32 -1.02
CA ALA A 89 -3.84 7.96 -0.93
C ALA A 89 -2.62 7.78 -1.84
N ALA A 90 -2.68 8.26 -3.09
CA ALA A 90 -1.55 8.21 -4.01
C ALA A 90 -0.33 8.95 -3.47
N ALA A 91 -0.53 10.18 -2.97
CA ALA A 91 0.53 11.00 -2.39
C ALA A 91 1.17 10.30 -1.19
N GLU A 92 0.36 9.70 -0.31
CA GLU A 92 0.85 8.94 0.83
C GLU A 92 1.67 7.71 0.39
N MET A 93 1.22 6.98 -0.63
CA MET A 93 1.97 5.83 -1.15
C MET A 93 3.30 6.26 -1.78
N VAL A 94 3.33 7.39 -2.49
CA VAL A 94 4.57 7.97 -3.03
C VAL A 94 5.56 8.25 -1.89
N GLU A 95 5.13 8.90 -0.80
CA GLU A 95 5.98 9.16 0.35
C GLU A 95 6.50 7.86 1.00
N LYS A 96 5.66 6.83 1.13
CA LYS A 96 6.10 5.52 1.67
C LYS A 96 7.12 4.82 0.77
N THR A 97 6.99 4.96 -0.55
CA THR A 97 7.93 4.35 -1.50
C THR A 97 9.27 5.07 -1.60
N ARG A 98 9.38 6.29 -1.06
CA ARG A 98 10.58 7.14 -1.15
C ARG A 98 11.87 6.44 -0.70
N THR A 99 11.79 5.65 0.37
CA THR A 99 12.96 4.94 0.93
C THR A 99 13.46 3.81 0.03
N ILE A 100 12.62 3.32 -0.89
CA ILE A 100 12.97 2.26 -1.85
C ILE A 100 13.30 2.85 -3.21
N VAL A 101 12.58 3.86 -3.68
CA VAL A 101 12.76 4.43 -5.03
C VAL A 101 13.99 5.33 -5.12
N LEU A 102 14.37 6.00 -4.02
CA LEU A 102 15.59 6.83 -3.92
C LEU A 102 15.73 7.89 -5.04
N GLY A 103 14.60 8.46 -5.50
CA GLY A 103 14.58 9.52 -6.52
C GLY A 103 14.71 9.04 -7.97
N HIS A 104 14.68 7.72 -8.22
CA HIS A 104 14.64 7.16 -9.57
C HIS A 104 13.26 7.38 -10.24
N PRO A 105 13.16 7.24 -11.57
CA PRO A 105 11.90 7.41 -12.28
C PRO A 105 10.78 6.53 -11.72
N LEU A 106 9.68 7.18 -11.34
CA LEU A 106 8.50 6.55 -10.76
C LEU A 106 7.26 6.92 -11.56
N THR A 107 6.54 5.92 -12.08
CA THR A 107 5.22 6.10 -12.69
C THR A 107 4.15 5.73 -11.68
N VAL A 108 3.23 6.65 -11.38
CA VAL A 108 2.12 6.41 -10.45
C VAL A 108 0.85 6.10 -11.24
N CYS A 109 0.20 4.99 -10.92
CA CYS A 109 -1.02 4.49 -11.56
C CYS A 109 -2.13 4.39 -10.52
N LEU A 110 -3.24 5.11 -10.72
CA LEU A 110 -4.42 5.02 -9.86
C LEU A 110 -5.41 3.98 -10.41
N LEU A 111 -5.73 2.96 -9.63
CA LEU A 111 -6.47 1.78 -10.09
C LEU A 111 -8.01 1.93 -10.07
N ASN A 112 -8.57 3.03 -9.56
CA ASN A 112 -10.02 3.25 -9.54
C ASN A 112 -10.36 4.75 -9.71
N MET A 113 -10.37 5.26 -10.94
CA MET A 113 -11.08 6.51 -11.28
C MET A 113 -12.32 6.20 -12.13
N GLN A 114 -13.20 5.31 -11.67
CA GLN A 114 -14.55 5.24 -12.23
C GLN A 114 -15.37 6.35 -11.57
N LEU A 115 -15.66 7.40 -12.35
CA LEU A 115 -16.80 8.28 -12.12
C LEU A 115 -18.05 7.40 -12.16
N GLU A 116 -18.70 7.19 -11.01
CA GLU A 116 -20.12 6.82 -10.99
C GLU A 116 -20.96 7.97 -11.57
#